data_AF-A0A941S6U0-F1
#
_entry.id   AF-A0A941S6U0-F1
#
_cell.length_a   1.000
_cell.length_b   1.000
_cell.length_c   1.000
_cell.angle_alpha   90.00
_cell.angle_beta   90.00
_cell.angle_gamma   90.00
#
_symmetry.space_group_name_H-M   'P 1'
#
loop_
_entity.id
_entity.type
_entity.pdbx_description
1 polymer ?
#
loop_
_entity_poly.entity_id
_entity_poly.type
_entity_poly.pdbx_seq_one_letter_code
_entity_poly.pdbx_strand_id
1 'polypeptide(L)'
;APAGSFQIVQGRIVNVASHDGRVFLDFNEDYRKGLSAIVAPEDRKAFRDSDLVLEELVGRDVRVRGIVEDFNGRREMALSNPRQIELVK
;
A
#
# COMPACT_ATOMS: atom_id res chain seq x y z
N ALA A 1 0.41 2.61 -12.94
CA ALA A 1 -0.04 1.24 -13.22
C ALA A 1 -1.46 1.27 -13.79
N PRO A 2 -1.82 0.41 -14.77
CA PRO A 2 -3.17 0.32 -15.31
C PRO A 2 -4.17 -0.25 -14.28
N ALA A 3 -5.38 0.29 -14.21
CA ALA A 3 -6.46 -0.24 -13.38
C ALA A 3 -7.04 -1.55 -13.96
N GLY A 4 -7.69 -2.35 -13.11
CA GLY A 4 -8.32 -3.63 -13.47
C GLY A 4 -7.32 -4.75 -13.78
N SER A 5 -6.07 -4.63 -13.34
CA SER A 5 -5.02 -5.61 -13.66
C SER A 5 -4.10 -5.89 -12.49
N PHE A 6 -3.50 -7.09 -12.48
CA PHE A 6 -2.45 -7.42 -11.52
C PHE A 6 -1.16 -6.70 -11.88
N GLN A 7 -0.60 -6.01 -10.91
CA GLN A 7 0.57 -5.15 -11.09
C GLN A 7 1.55 -5.38 -9.95
N ILE A 8 2.83 -5.26 -10.30
CA ILE A 8 3.92 -5.17 -9.33
C ILE A 8 4.45 -3.75 -9.45
N VAL A 9 4.33 -2.99 -8.37
CA VAL A 9 4.70 -1.56 -8.34
C VAL A 9 5.84 -1.39 -7.35
N GLN A 10 6.95 -0.84 -7.84
CA GLN A 10 8.08 -0.46 -7.01
C GLN A 10 8.14 1.06 -6.88
N GLY A 11 8.42 1.54 -5.68
CA GLY A 11 8.62 2.97 -5.42
C GLY A 11 8.84 3.25 -3.95
N ARG A 12 9.08 4.53 -3.65
CA ARG A 12 9.24 5.02 -2.28
C ARG A 12 7.89 5.30 -1.66
N ILE A 13 7.67 4.81 -0.43
CA ILE A 13 6.53 5.27 0.37
C ILE A 13 6.88 6.66 0.91
N VAL A 14 6.05 7.65 0.60
CA VAL A 14 6.27 9.04 1.05
C VAL A 14 5.39 9.40 2.24
N ASN A 15 4.28 8.67 2.44
CA ASN A 15 3.39 8.86 3.56
C ASN A 15 2.75 7.53 3.99
N VAL A 16 2.53 7.39 5.30
CA VAL A 16 1.72 6.31 5.88
C VAL A 16 0.64 6.95 6.75
N ALA A 17 -0.62 6.81 6.34
CA ALA A 17 -1.76 7.34 7.07
C ALA A 17 -2.63 6.22 7.65
N SER A 18 -3.28 6.48 8.79
CA SER A 18 -4.32 5.62 9.35
C SER A 18 -5.61 6.41 9.50
N HIS A 19 -6.70 5.92 8.91
CA HIS A 19 -8.03 6.52 9.01
C HIS A 19 -9.12 5.46 8.89
N ASP A 20 -10.15 5.53 9.73
CA ASP A 20 -11.28 4.59 9.74
C ASP A 20 -10.84 3.11 9.78
N GLY A 21 -9.83 2.83 10.60
CA GLY A 21 -9.23 1.50 10.72
C GLY A 21 -8.43 1.03 9.51
N ARG A 22 -8.37 1.77 8.39
CA ARG A 22 -7.51 1.47 7.24
C ARG A 22 -6.11 2.03 7.44
N VAL A 23 -5.12 1.40 6.82
CA VAL A 23 -3.77 1.95 6.64
C VAL A 23 -3.56 2.24 5.16
N PHE A 24 -3.04 3.43 4.85
CA PHE A 24 -2.73 3.87 3.50
C PHE A 24 -1.22 4.04 3.40
N LEU A 25 -0.60 3.37 2.43
CA LEU A 25 0.79 3.51 2.05
C LEU A 25 0.83 4.27 0.72
N ASP A 26 1.18 5.56 0.78
CA ASP A 26 1.10 6.45 -0.37
C ASP A 26 2.46 6.55 -1.06
N PHE A 27 2.45 6.41 -2.39
CA PHE A 27 3.64 6.56 -3.25
C PHE A 27 3.79 7.99 -3.80
N ASN A 28 2.89 8.91 -3.44
CA ASN A 28 2.93 10.32 -3.85
C ASN A 28 2.43 11.21 -2.70
N GLU A 29 3.00 12.41 -2.56
CA GLU A 29 2.59 13.37 -1.53
C GLU A 29 1.12 13.77 -1.72
N ASP A 30 0.69 13.91 -2.97
CA ASP A 30 -0.71 14.05 -3.34
C ASP A 30 -1.26 12.65 -3.71
N TYR A 31 -1.85 11.97 -2.73
CA TYR A 31 -2.40 10.62 -2.91
C TYR A 31 -3.41 10.53 -4.07
N ARG A 32 -4.07 11.63 -4.47
CA ARG A 32 -5.02 11.64 -5.60
C ARG A 32 -4.32 11.47 -6.95
N LYS A 33 -3.03 11.78 -7.01
CA LYS A 33 -2.20 11.69 -8.23
C LYS A 33 -1.29 10.46 -8.25
N GLY A 34 -1.26 9.71 -7.15
CA GLY A 34 -0.44 8.52 -6.97
C GLY A 34 -1.25 7.22 -6.89
N LEU A 35 -0.51 6.13 -6.69
CA LEU A 35 -1.08 4.88 -6.18
C LEU A 35 -1.03 4.93 -4.65
N SER A 36 -2.09 4.48 -3.99
CA SER A 36 -2.09 4.15 -2.57
C SER A 36 -2.27 2.65 -2.39
N ALA A 37 -1.43 2.01 -1.58
CA ALA A 37 -1.65 0.63 -1.17
C ALA A 37 -2.38 0.61 0.18
N ILE A 38 -3.43 -0.18 0.31
CA ILE A 38 -4.40 -0.06 1.41
C ILE A 38 -4.52 -1.38 2.15
N VAL A 39 -4.36 -1.33 3.46
CA VAL A 39 -4.67 -2.44 4.36
C VAL A 39 -6.02 -2.16 5.03
N ALA A 40 -6.99 -3.04 4.80
CA ALA A 40 -8.32 -2.93 5.40
C ALA A 40 -8.29 -3.30 6.90
N PRO A 41 -9.27 -2.85 7.71
CA PRO A 41 -9.32 -3.14 9.14
C PRO A 41 -9.22 -4.64 9.47
N GLU A 42 -9.90 -5.48 8.70
CA GLU A 42 -9.93 -6.94 8.82
C GLU A 42 -8.56 -7.59 8.57
N ASP A 43 -7.76 -6.99 7.68
CA ASP A 43 -6.46 -7.53 7.28
C ASP A 43 -5.32 -7.10 8.21
N ARG A 44 -5.52 -6.04 9.02
CA ARG A 44 -4.47 -5.51 9.91
C ARG A 44 -3.87 -6.57 10.83
N LYS A 45 -4.64 -7.58 11.22
CA LYS A 45 -4.14 -8.67 12.07
C LYS A 45 -2.96 -9.40 11.40
N ALA A 46 -3.06 -9.70 10.10
CA ALA A 46 -2.01 -10.39 9.37
C ALA A 46 -0.69 -9.59 9.33
N PHE A 47 -0.78 -8.26 9.31
CA PHE A 47 0.41 -7.38 9.34
C PHE A 47 0.99 -7.25 10.75
N ARG A 48 0.16 -7.13 11.79
CA ARG A 48 0.62 -7.07 13.18
C ARG A 48 1.32 -8.36 13.63
N ASP A 49 0.90 -9.50 13.10
CA ASP A 49 1.51 -10.81 13.41
C ASP A 49 2.77 -11.08 12.56
N SER A 50 3.27 -10.08 11.82
CA SER A 50 4.47 -10.17 10.97
C SER A 50 5.58 -9.24 11.46
N ASP A 51 6.81 -9.46 11.00
CA ASP A 51 7.96 -8.60 11.31
C ASP A 51 7.93 -7.24 10.56
N LEU A 52 6.89 -6.97 9.76
CA LEU A 52 6.76 -5.76 8.96
C LEU A 52 5.94 -4.70 9.71
N VAL A 53 6.62 -3.67 10.21
CA VAL A 53 5.96 -2.49 10.81
C VAL A 53 5.60 -1.50 9.70
N LEU A 54 4.30 -1.36 9.40
CA LEU A 54 3.81 -0.54 8.27
C LEU A 54 4.19 0.93 8.43
N GLU A 55 4.13 1.46 9.65
CA GLU A 55 4.44 2.84 9.99
C GLU A 55 5.92 3.20 9.72
N GLU A 56 6.82 2.21 9.76
CA GLU A 56 8.25 2.39 9.48
C GLU A 56 8.59 2.35 7.98
N LEU A 57 7.59 2.13 7.11
CA LEU A 57 7.81 2.12 5.67
C LEU A 57 7.99 3.52 5.07
N VAL A 58 7.63 4.59 5.80
CA VAL A 58 7.86 5.97 5.33
C VAL A 58 9.33 6.17 4.98
N GLY A 59 9.59 6.65 3.76
CA GLY A 59 10.93 6.90 3.23
C GLY A 59 11.65 5.65 2.70
N ARG A 60 11.06 4.45 2.82
CA ARG A 60 11.63 3.20 2.32
C ARG A 60 11.20 2.94 0.87
N ASP A 61 12.13 2.41 0.09
CA ASP A 61 11.83 1.86 -1.23
C ASP A 61 11.24 0.46 -1.07
N VAL A 62 10.02 0.28 -1.57
CA VAL A 62 9.25 -0.96 -1.45
C VAL A 62 8.77 -1.42 -2.81
N ARG A 63 8.45 -2.70 -2.90
CA ARG A 63 7.70 -3.31 -3.98
C ARG A 63 6.40 -3.86 -3.42
N VAL A 64 5.28 -3.44 -3.99
CA VAL A 64 3.94 -3.94 -3.67
C VAL A 64 3.36 -4.70 -4.84
N ARG A 65 2.53 -5.70 -4.56
CA ARG A 65 1.92 -6.56 -5.58
C ARG A 65 0.46 -6.85 -5.29
N GLY A 66 -0.38 -6.69 -6.30
CA GLY A 66 -1.83 -6.84 -6.19
C GLY A 66 -2.56 -6.33 -7.43
N ILE A 67 -3.90 -6.37 -7.38
CA ILE A 67 -4.73 -5.72 -8.39
C ILE A 67 -4.75 -4.22 -8.12
N VAL A 68 -4.52 -3.43 -9.16
CA VAL A 68 -4.73 -1.97 -9.11
C VAL A 68 -6.15 -1.70 -9.57
N GLU A 69 -6.90 -0.93 -8.79
CA GLU A 69 -8.28 -0.55 -9.08
C GLU A 69 -8.41 0.98 -9.07
N ASP A 70 -9.40 1.49 -9.81
CA ASP A 70 -9.82 2.88 -9.70
C ASP A 70 -11.01 2.95 -8.73
N PHE A 71 -10.81 3.58 -7.58
CA PHE A 71 -11.84 3.78 -6.56
C PHE A 71 -12.04 5.27 -6.31
N ASN A 72 -13.24 5.79 -6.56
CA ASN A 72 -13.58 7.22 -6.43
C ASN A 72 -12.56 8.16 -7.11
N GLY A 73 -12.06 7.76 -8.29
CA GLY A 73 -11.09 8.53 -9.06
C GLY A 73 -9.65 8.47 -8.55
N ARG A 74 -9.32 7.48 -7.69
CA ARG A 74 -7.97 7.25 -7.15
C ARG A 74 -7.50 5.86 -7.52
N ARG A 75 -6.19 5.72 -7.72
CA ARG A 75 -5.58 4.40 -7.93
C ARG A 75 -5.25 3.77 -6.60
N GLU A 76 -5.81 2.59 -6.36
CA GLU A 76 -5.65 1.88 -5.10
C GLU A 76 -5.24 0.43 -5.35
N MET A 77 -4.50 -0.15 -4.40
CA MET A 77 -4.17 -1.58 -4.37
C MET A 77 -4.46 -2.13 -2.98
N ALA A 78 -5.39 -3.08 -2.87
CA ALA A 78 -5.69 -3.73 -1.61
C ALA A 78 -4.57 -4.72 -1.22
N LEU A 79 -4.14 -4.66 0.04
CA LEU A 79 -3.14 -5.52 0.64
C LEU A 79 -3.77 -6.28 1.82
N SER A 80 -3.96 -7.59 1.63
CA SER A 80 -4.51 -8.49 2.66
C SER A 80 -3.44 -9.35 3.34
N ASN A 81 -2.22 -9.35 2.83
CA ASN A 81 -1.12 -10.13 3.38
C ASN A 81 0.21 -9.36 3.36
N PRO A 82 1.03 -9.41 4.43
CA PRO A 82 2.34 -8.75 4.48
C PRO A 82 3.29 -9.20 3.37
N ARG A 83 3.17 -10.42 2.85
CA ARG A 83 4.00 -10.90 1.72
C ARG A 83 3.77 -10.09 0.45
N GLN A 84 2.67 -9.35 0.32
CA GLN A 84 2.46 -8.45 -0.80
C GLN A 84 3.39 -7.23 -0.78
N ILE A 85 4.13 -7.01 0.31
CA ILE A 85 5.13 -5.96 0.43
C ILE A 85 6.52 -6.60 0.51
N GLU A 86 7.47 -6.05 -0.24
CA GLU A 86 8.89 -6.40 -0.20
C GLU A 86 9.71 -5.12 -0.04
N LEU A 87 10.64 -5.09 0.92
CA LEU A 87 11.63 -4.01 1.02
C LEU A 87 12.66 -4.17 -0.11
N VAL A 88 12.87 -3.11 -0.88
CA VAL A 88 13.90 -3.07 -1.90
C VAL A 88 15.20 -2.61 -1.25
N LYS A 89 16.29 -3.34 -1.50
CA LYS A 89 17.64 -2.98 -1.03
C LYS A 89 18.23 -1.84 -1.84
#